data_AF-A0A517Y4K7-F1
#
_entry.id   AF-A0A517Y4K7-F1
#
_cell.length_a   1.000
_cell.length_b   1.000
_cell.length_c   1.000
_cell.angle_alpha   90.00
_cell.angle_beta   90.00
_cell.angle_gamma   90.00
#
_symmetry.space_group_name_H-M   'P 1'
#
loop_
_entity.id
_entity.type
_entity.pdbx_description
1 polymer ?
#
loop_
_entity_poly.entity_id
_entity_poly.type
_entity_poly.pdbx_seq_one_letter_code
_entity_poly.pdbx_strand_id
1 'polypeptide(L)'
;MTNRGPLIIAIVLLLLPVIYVICYLALVDPHGNHLPLVGSGPFFTHYRFGRNHSAQIFWSLERIDRTLRPETWYDPPQLPDFQPANLGP
;
A
#
# COMPACT_ATOMS: atom_id res chain seq x y z
N MET A 1 23.95 -26.65 30.48
CA MET A 1 24.11 -25.53 29.53
C MET A 1 22.92 -25.54 28.58
N THR A 2 21.90 -24.73 28.84
CA THR A 2 20.70 -24.70 27.99
C THR A 2 21.01 -23.92 26.72
N ASN A 3 20.98 -24.60 25.57
CA ASN A 3 21.16 -23.95 24.27
C ASN A 3 19.98 -23.01 24.02
N ARG A 4 20.26 -21.70 24.01
CA ARG A 4 19.26 -20.67 23.71
C ARG A 4 18.97 -20.55 22.21
N GLY A 5 19.80 -21.16 21.35
CA GLY A 5 19.68 -21.12 19.90
C GLY A 5 18.28 -21.50 19.38
N PRO A 6 17.72 -22.67 19.72
CA PRO A 6 16.39 -23.07 19.28
C PRO A 6 15.29 -22.09 19.72
N LEU A 7 15.39 -21.52 20.92
CA LEU A 7 14.44 -20.56 21.44
C LEU A 7 14.49 -19.23 20.67
N ILE A 8 15.69 -18.75 20.33
CA ILE A 8 15.85 -17.55 19.51
C ILE A 8 15.26 -17.77 18.11
N ILE A 9 15.55 -18.93 17.48
CA ILE A 9 15.02 -19.26 16.15
C ILE A 9 13.48 -19.30 16.20
N ALA A 10 12.90 -19.92 17.22
CA ALA A 10 11.45 -19.98 17.39
C ALA A 10 10.83 -18.57 17.50
N ILE A 11 11.44 -17.67 18.27
CA ILE A 11 10.96 -16.29 18.40
C ILE A 11 11.06 -15.55 17.07
N VAL A 12 12.18 -15.68 16.35
CA VAL A 12 12.35 -15.01 15.05
C VAL A 12 11.30 -15.51 14.05
N LEU A 13 11.08 -16.81 13.96
CA LEU A 13 10.07 -17.39 13.07
C LEU A 13 8.65 -16.95 13.44
N LEU A 14 8.37 -16.75 14.74
CA LEU A 14 7.10 -16.23 15.21
C LEU A 14 6.90 -14.75 14.86
N LEU A 15 7.97 -13.94 14.94
CA LEU A 15 7.93 -12.50 14.68
C LEU A 15 7.93 -12.15 13.19
N LEU A 16 8.54 -13.00 12.35
CA LEU A 16 8.66 -12.75 10.92
C LEU A 16 7.32 -12.46 10.20
N PRO A 17 6.23 -13.23 10.39
CA PRO A 17 4.94 -12.89 9.78
C PRO A 17 4.35 -11.58 10.32
N VAL A 18 4.54 -11.27 11.61
CA VAL A 18 4.04 -10.03 12.22
C VAL A 18 4.77 -8.82 11.62
N ILE A 19 6.10 -8.89 11.54
CA ILE A 19 6.93 -7.85 10.92
C ILE A 19 6.54 -7.67 9.45
N TYR A 20 6.29 -8.77 8.72
CA TYR A 20 5.87 -8.72 7.32
C TYR A 20 4.55 -7.94 7.12
N VAL A 21 3.55 -8.16 7.99
CA VAL A 21 2.28 -7.41 7.95
C VAL A 21 2.47 -5.94 8.34
N ILE A 22 3.28 -5.64 9.36
CA ILE A 22 3.56 -4.26 9.78
C ILE A 22 4.27 -3.48 8.67
N CYS A 23 5.26 -4.09 8.00
CA CYS A 23 5.95 -3.49 6.87
C CYS A 23 4.98 -3.14 5.74
N TYR A 24 4.04 -4.05 5.42
CA TYR A 24 2.99 -3.79 4.45
C TYR A 24 2.14 -2.58 4.83
N LEU A 25 1.61 -2.54 6.05
CA LEU A 25 0.76 -1.45 6.54
C LEU A 25 1.49 -0.10 6.56
N ALA A 26 2.80 -0.09 6.83
CA ALA A 26 3.60 1.14 6.82
C ALA A 26 3.85 1.68 5.40
N LEU A 27 3.90 0.79 4.41
CA LEU A 27 4.23 1.10 3.01
C LEU A 27 3.01 1.36 2.13
N VAL A 28 1.90 0.69 2.41
CA VAL A 28 0.68 0.79 1.60
C VAL A 28 -0.04 2.10 1.87
N ASP A 29 -0.45 2.76 0.80
CA ASP A 29 -1.32 3.93 0.80
C ASP A 29 -2.46 3.64 -0.18
N PRO A 30 -3.67 3.30 0.30
CA PRO A 30 -4.74 2.79 -0.55
C PRO A 30 -5.35 3.87 -1.47
N HIS A 31 -5.21 5.16 -1.12
CA HIS A 31 -5.59 6.29 -1.98
C HIS A 31 -4.55 6.57 -3.07
N GLY A 32 -3.40 5.91 -2.99
CA GLY A 32 -2.28 6.15 -3.87
C GLY A 32 -1.70 7.57 -3.74
N ASN A 33 -0.49 7.74 -4.26
CA ASN A 33 0.11 9.07 -4.38
C ASN A 33 0.41 9.35 -5.85
N HIS A 34 -0.10 10.47 -6.36
CA HIS A 34 0.32 11.02 -7.64
C HIS A 34 1.69 11.67 -7.48
N LEU A 35 2.73 10.90 -7.75
CA LEU A 35 4.09 11.41 -7.70
C LEU A 35 4.48 11.93 -9.09
N PRO A 36 4.87 13.21 -9.23
CA PRO A 36 5.38 13.72 -10.49
C PRO A 36 6.70 13.01 -10.82
N LEU A 37 6.71 12.23 -11.90
CA LEU A 37 7.94 11.65 -12.41
C LEU A 37 8.55 12.67 -13.39
N VAL A 38 9.77 13.12 -13.14
CA VAL A 38 10.44 14.06 -14.05
C VAL A 38 10.59 13.39 -15.43
N GLY A 39 9.94 13.95 -16.44
CA GLY A 39 10.01 13.48 -17.83
C GLY A 39 8.99 12.40 -18.23
N SER A 40 8.04 12.05 -17.35
CA SER A 40 6.98 11.09 -17.68
C SER A 40 5.71 11.44 -16.91
N GLY A 41 4.54 11.21 -17.49
CA GLY A 41 3.26 11.66 -16.93
C GLY A 41 3.01 11.20 -15.48
N PRO A 42 1.98 11.74 -14.80
CA PRO A 42 1.65 11.31 -13.45
C PRO A 42 1.39 9.80 -13.41
N PHE A 43 2.10 9.08 -12.55
CA PHE A 43 1.87 7.66 -12.30
C PHE A 43 1.18 7.47 -10.95
N PHE A 44 0.20 6.58 -10.93
CA PHE A 44 -0.51 6.19 -9.72
C PHE A 44 0.22 5.02 -9.05
N THR A 45 0.57 5.17 -7.77
CA THR A 45 1.19 4.09 -6.99
C THR A 45 0.61 4.03 -5.59
N HIS A 46 0.26 2.82 -5.14
CA HIS A 46 -0.27 2.54 -3.80
C HIS A 46 0.83 2.29 -2.76
N TYR A 47 2.11 2.46 -3.13
CA TYR A 47 3.24 2.24 -2.23
C TYR A 47 4.03 3.52 -2.06
N ARG A 48 4.28 3.89 -0.80
CA ARG A 48 5.04 5.11 -0.45
C ARG A 48 6.49 5.04 -0.92
N PHE A 49 7.10 3.85 -0.92
CA PHE A 49 8.49 3.60 -1.34
C PHE A 49 8.66 2.25 -2.06
N GLY A 50 9.71 2.12 -2.88
CA GLY A 50 10.16 0.82 -3.42
C GLY A 50 9.30 0.22 -4.54
N ARG A 51 8.43 1.04 -5.15
CA ARG A 51 7.48 0.77 -6.26
C ARG A 51 7.47 -0.66 -6.82
N ASN A 52 8.45 -1.03 -7.66
CA ASN A 52 8.42 -2.31 -8.38
C ASN A 52 8.65 -3.53 -7.47
N HIS A 53 9.53 -3.41 -6.48
CA HIS A 53 9.85 -4.51 -5.58
C HIS A 53 8.80 -4.66 -4.49
N SER A 54 8.31 -3.55 -3.93
CA SER A 54 7.26 -3.57 -2.91
C SER A 54 5.98 -4.22 -3.45
N ALA A 55 5.57 -3.86 -4.68
CA ALA A 55 4.39 -4.44 -5.31
C ALA A 55 4.53 -5.96 -5.52
N GLN A 56 5.71 -6.45 -5.91
CA GLN A 56 5.95 -7.89 -6.08
C GLN A 56 5.94 -8.64 -4.74
N ILE A 57 6.60 -8.09 -3.72
CA ILE A 57 6.78 -8.75 -2.41
C ILE A 57 5.46 -8.80 -1.64
N PHE A 58 4.64 -7.75 -1.71
CA PHE A 58 3.42 -7.62 -0.93
C PHE A 58 2.14 -7.90 -1.72
N TRP A 59 2.26 -8.36 -2.96
CA TRP A 59 1.11 -8.61 -3.85
C TRP A 59 0.03 -9.49 -3.22
N SER A 60 0.43 -10.55 -2.53
CA SER A 60 -0.49 -11.48 -1.88
C SER A 60 -1.29 -10.81 -0.75
N LEU A 61 -0.62 -9.99 0.07
CA LEU A 61 -1.28 -9.21 1.12
C LEU A 61 -2.20 -8.14 0.54
N GLU A 62 -1.74 -7.45 -0.51
CA GLU A 62 -2.54 -6.46 -1.23
C GLU A 62 -3.82 -7.06 -1.80
N ARG A 63 -3.77 -8.28 -2.34
CA ARG A 63 -4.97 -8.97 -2.82
C ARG A 63 -5.97 -9.25 -1.70
N ILE A 64 -5.48 -9.68 -0.52
CA ILE A 64 -6.32 -9.89 0.66
C ILE A 64 -6.91 -8.55 1.11
N ASP A 65 -6.10 -7.50 1.19
CA ASP A 65 -6.54 -6.19 1.66
C ASP A 65 -7.61 -5.58 0.76
N ARG A 66 -7.42 -5.63 -0.56
CA ARG A 66 -8.43 -5.22 -1.56
C ARG A 66 -9.73 -6.02 -1.47
N THR A 67 -9.65 -7.28 -1.03
CA THR A 67 -10.83 -8.12 -0.82
C THR A 67 -11.56 -7.74 0.48
N LEU A 68 -10.82 -7.36 1.52
CA LEU A 68 -11.37 -7.00 2.83
C LEU A 68 -11.88 -5.57 2.91
N ARG A 69 -11.27 -4.63 2.19
CA ARG A 69 -11.57 -3.19 2.23
C ARG A 69 -11.72 -2.57 0.83
N PRO A 70 -12.57 -3.12 -0.05
CA PRO A 70 -12.66 -2.65 -1.43
C PRO A 70 -12.91 -1.14 -1.54
N GLU A 71 -13.71 -0.56 -0.65
CA GLU A 71 -14.05 0.86 -0.61
C GLU A 71 -12.85 1.80 -0.39
N THR A 72 -11.76 1.31 0.21
CA THR A 72 -10.55 2.12 0.43
C THR A 72 -9.61 2.11 -0.77
N TRP A 73 -9.71 1.10 -1.64
CA TRP A 73 -8.82 0.88 -2.78
C TRP A 73 -9.37 1.41 -4.11
N TYR A 74 -10.66 1.72 -4.17
CA TYR A 74 -11.27 2.39 -5.31
C TYR A 74 -11.56 3.82 -4.89
N ASP A 75 -10.74 4.77 -5.35
CA ASP A 75 -11.19 6.15 -5.32
C ASP A 75 -12.50 6.23 -6.11
N PRO A 76 -13.54 6.92 -5.59
CA PRO A 76 -14.70 7.24 -6.42
C PRO A 76 -14.16 7.93 -7.67
N PRO A 77 -14.74 7.65 -8.87
CA PRO A 77 -14.35 8.37 -10.07
C PRO A 77 -14.33 9.85 -9.72
N GLN A 78 -13.20 10.52 -9.89
CA GLN A 78 -13.18 11.96 -9.83
C GLN A 78 -14.05 12.41 -11.00
N LEU A 79 -15.33 12.60 -10.71
CA LEU A 79 -16.24 13.27 -11.61
C LEU A 79 -15.53 14.58 -11.93
N PRO A 80 -15.22 14.87 -13.20
CA PRO A 80 -14.63 16.15 -13.56
C PRO A 80 -15.50 17.21 -12.91
N ASP A 81 -14.88 18.03 -12.07
CA ASP A 81 -15.54 19.01 -11.21
C ASP A 81 -16.77 19.53 -11.94
N PHE A 82 -17.96 19.25 -11.39
CA PHE A 82 -19.18 19.87 -11.86
C PHE A 82 -18.99 21.36 -11.57
N GLN A 83 -18.36 22.09 -12.49
CA GLN A 83 -18.31 23.55 -12.46
C GLN A 83 -19.79 23.94 -12.45
N PRO A 84 -20.34 24.49 -11.36
CA PRO A 84 -21.67 25.07 -11.44
C PRO A 84 -21.54 26.13 -12.52
N ALA A 85 -22.19 25.88 -13.66
CA ALA A 85 -22.16 26.77 -14.80
C ALA A 85 -22.45 28.16 -14.26
N ASN A 86 -21.54 29.11 -14.54
CA ASN A 86 -21.69 30.52 -14.21
C ASN A 86 -23.14 30.96 -14.46
N LEU A 87 -23.95 30.99 -13.41
CA LEU A 87 -25.23 31.67 -13.42
C LEU A 87 -24.86 33.14 -13.29
N GLY A 88 -24.56 33.73 -14.45
CA GLY A 88 -24.45 35.18 -14.57
C GLY A 88 -25.75 35.83 -14.13
N PRO A 89 -25.69 37.04 -13.57
CA PRO A 89 -26.88 37.85 -13.32
C PRO A 89 -27.59 38.25 -14.62
#